data_AF-A0A1F9TXR4-F1
#
_entry.id   AF-A0A1F9TXR4-F1
#
_cell.length_a   1.000
_cell.length_b   1.000
_cell.length_c   1.000
_cell.angle_alpha   90.00
_cell.angle_beta   90.00
_cell.angle_gamma   90.00
#
_symmetry.space_group_name_H-M   'P 1'
#
loop_
_entity.id
_entity.type
_entity.pdbx_description
1 polymer ?
#
loop_
_entity_poly.entity_id
_entity_poly.type
_entity_poly.pdbx_seq_one_letter_code
_entity_poly.pdbx_strand_id
1 'polypeptide(L)'
;MSGFCGAWQIEDWARRIQRKPRPEDFEPLTWALYELGLKIKATDYLLAWQDLQKFSRELAQFFIRYDIWLTPAITRPPVPIGSFQPEAGRPLEMLKETRGFSPFTMIPSVAGRPSMSVPLFWNEEGLPIGSHCTGRCGDEATLFRLAAQLETARPWAQRRPVLAERPNVPENALNF
;
A
#
# COMPACT_ATOMS: atom_id res chain seq x y z
N MET A 1 1.18 -12.83 7.53
CA MET A 1 1.31 -11.91 8.68
C MET A 1 2.12 -10.70 8.21
N SER A 2 1.52 -9.86 7.36
CA SER A 2 2.23 -8.76 6.69
C SER A 2 1.50 -7.44 6.96
N GLY A 3 2.22 -6.45 7.49
CA GLY A 3 2.19 -5.14 6.86
C GLY A 3 1.66 -3.93 7.62
N PHE A 4 1.47 -3.95 8.94
CA PHE A 4 1.39 -2.71 9.73
C PHE A 4 2.18 -2.91 11.03
N CYS A 5 3.08 -1.97 11.34
CA CYS A 5 3.82 -1.94 12.61
C CYS A 5 2.81 -1.90 13.76
N GLY A 6 2.48 -3.07 14.31
CA GLY A 6 1.42 -3.20 15.31
C GLY A 6 1.94 -2.89 16.71
N ALA A 7 1.06 -2.47 17.62
CA ALA A 7 1.41 -2.27 19.03
C ALA A 7 2.11 -3.49 19.64
N TRP A 8 1.70 -4.69 19.23
CA TRP A 8 2.38 -5.94 19.61
C TRP A 8 3.86 -6.00 19.22
N GLN A 9 4.27 -5.52 18.04
CA GLN A 9 5.68 -5.54 17.61
C GLN A 9 6.52 -4.57 18.45
N ILE A 10 5.99 -3.39 18.73
CA ILE A 10 6.65 -2.38 19.57
C ILE A 10 6.79 -2.92 21.00
N GLU A 11 5.73 -3.52 21.56
CA GLU A 11 5.77 -4.16 22.89
C GLU A 11 6.74 -5.35 22.95
N ASP A 12 6.80 -6.19 21.92
CA ASP A 12 7.74 -7.32 21.87
C ASP A 12 9.20 -6.83 21.89
N TRP A 13 9.50 -5.80 21.10
CA TRP A 13 10.84 -5.20 21.10
C TRP A 13 11.16 -4.49 22.41
N ALA A 14 10.24 -3.69 22.95
CA ALA A 14 10.38 -3.02 24.24
C ALA A 14 10.73 -4.01 25.36
N ARG A 15 10.05 -5.17 25.37
CA ARG A 15 10.34 -6.27 26.30
C ARG A 15 11.74 -6.85 26.10
N ARG A 16 12.16 -7.09 24.85
CA ARG A 16 13.48 -7.68 24.53
C ARG A 16 14.64 -6.76 24.88
N ILE A 17 14.50 -5.46 24.64
CA ILE A 17 15.55 -4.46 24.90
C ILE A 17 15.44 -3.83 26.30
N GLN A 18 14.42 -4.22 27.08
CA GLN A 18 14.14 -3.70 28.42
C GLN A 18 14.01 -2.18 28.50
N ARG A 19 13.45 -1.56 27.45
CA ARG A 19 13.26 -0.10 27.36
C ARG A 19 11.82 0.19 26.97
N LYS A 20 11.14 1.06 27.72
CA LYS A 20 9.78 1.49 27.38
C LYS A 20 9.79 2.33 26.09
N PRO A 21 8.81 2.14 25.19
CA PRO A 21 8.70 2.95 23.98
C PRO A 21 8.26 4.37 24.37
N ARG A 22 8.85 5.38 23.74
CA ARG A 22 8.52 6.79 23.99
C ARG A 22 8.15 7.47 22.67
N PRO A 23 7.28 8.50 22.69
CA PRO A 23 6.85 9.20 21.47
C PRO A 23 8.01 9.70 20.60
N GLU A 24 9.09 10.17 21.21
CA GLU A 24 10.28 10.68 20.52
C GLU A 24 11.08 9.61 19.76
N ASP A 25 10.81 8.33 20.00
CA ASP A 25 11.50 7.23 19.32
C ASP A 25 10.84 6.86 17.97
N PHE A 26 9.69 7.48 17.62
CA PHE A 26 8.88 7.08 16.46
C PHE A 26 8.33 8.28 15.68
N GLU A 27 8.05 8.07 14.39
CA GLU A 27 7.27 9.02 13.60
C GLU A 27 5.85 9.22 14.18
N PRO A 28 5.24 10.42 14.04
CA PRO A 28 3.94 10.73 14.63
C PRO A 28 2.83 9.74 14.25
N LEU A 29 2.79 9.27 12.99
CA LEU A 29 1.81 8.28 12.54
C LEU A 29 2.02 6.91 13.19
N THR A 30 3.28 6.49 13.31
CA THR A 30 3.64 5.21 13.95
C THR A 30 3.26 5.23 15.43
N TRP A 31 3.54 6.33 16.14
CA TRP A 31 3.14 6.49 17.54
C TRP A 31 1.62 6.49 17.73
N ALA A 32 0.89 7.23 16.88
CA ALA A 32 -0.57 7.25 16.96
C ALA A 32 -1.20 5.87 16.70
N LEU A 33 -0.64 5.10 15.76
CA LEU A 33 -1.07 3.72 15.49
C LEU A 33 -0.74 2.78 16.66
N TYR A 34 0.40 2.98 17.33
CA TYR A 34 0.76 2.27 18.55
C TYR A 34 -0.26 2.51 19.66
N GLU A 35 -0.54 3.78 19.98
CA GLU A 35 -1.53 4.15 21.01
C GLU A 35 -2.94 3.65 20.70
N LEU A 36 -3.32 3.66 19.42
CA LEU A 36 -4.58 3.08 18.97
C LEU A 36 -4.59 1.56 19.15
N GLY A 37 -3.51 0.88 18.78
CA GLY A 37 -3.37 -0.58 18.90
C GLY A 37 -3.47 -1.07 20.33
N LEU A 38 -2.95 -0.32 21.31
CA LEU A 38 -3.08 -0.65 22.74
C LEU A 38 -4.54 -0.66 23.24
N LYS A 39 -5.45 0.02 22.55
CA LYS A 39 -6.88 0.11 22.92
C LYS A 39 -7.71 -1.01 22.29
N ILE A 40 -7.15 -1.78 21.34
CA ILE A 40 -7.86 -2.86 20.64
C ILE A 40 -7.88 -4.10 21.52
N LYS A 41 -9.07 -4.63 21.84
CA LYS A 41 -9.20 -5.88 22.59
C LYS A 41 -8.88 -7.07 21.69
N ALA A 42 -8.38 -8.15 22.30
CA ALA A 42 -8.12 -9.40 21.59
C ALA A 42 -9.39 -9.96 20.91
N THR A 43 -10.56 -9.81 21.54
CA THR A 43 -11.84 -10.22 20.94
C THR A 43 -12.15 -9.45 19.66
N ASP A 44 -11.94 -8.14 19.65
CA ASP A 44 -12.21 -7.29 18.48
C ASP A 44 -11.26 -7.65 17.34
N TYR A 45 -10.00 -7.93 17.66
CA TYR A 45 -9.01 -8.43 16.70
C TYR A 45 -9.43 -9.77 16.08
N LEU A 46 -9.86 -10.74 16.89
CA LEU A 46 -10.26 -12.06 16.41
C LEU A 46 -11.52 -11.99 15.54
N LEU A 47 -12.50 -11.15 15.90
CA LEU A 47 -13.69 -10.91 15.08
C LEU A 47 -13.33 -10.24 13.75
N ALA A 48 -12.49 -9.19 13.79
CA ALA A 48 -12.00 -8.55 12.57
C ALA A 48 -11.27 -9.54 11.65
N TRP A 49 -10.47 -10.45 12.22
CA TRP A 49 -9.81 -11.51 11.45
C TRP A 49 -10.81 -12.44 10.75
N GLN A 50 -11.89 -12.83 11.42
CA GLN A 50 -12.96 -13.63 10.81
C GLN A 50 -13.65 -12.87 9.68
N ASP A 51 -13.87 -11.57 9.83
CA ASP A 51 -14.45 -10.72 8.79
C ASP A 51 -13.55 -10.64 7.56
N LEU A 52 -12.23 -10.49 7.74
CA LEU A 52 -11.28 -10.50 6.61
C LEU A 52 -11.28 -11.85 5.88
N GLN A 53 -11.38 -12.96 6.61
CA GLN A 53 -11.51 -14.29 6.00
C GLN A 53 -12.83 -14.45 5.23
N LYS A 54 -13.94 -13.94 5.77
CA LYS A 54 -15.24 -13.92 5.09
C LYS A 54 -15.16 -13.11 3.80
N PHE A 55 -14.62 -11.89 3.88
CA PHE A 55 -14.40 -11.02 2.73
C PHE A 55 -13.54 -11.70 1.64
N SER A 56 -12.46 -12.39 2.03
CA SER A 56 -11.62 -13.13 1.08
C SER A 56 -12.43 -14.18 0.29
N ARG A 57 -13.30 -14.93 0.97
CA ARG A 57 -14.20 -15.91 0.34
C ARG A 57 -15.25 -15.26 -0.55
N GLU A 58 -15.86 -14.16 -0.13
CA GLU A 58 -16.83 -13.41 -0.94
C GLU A 58 -16.21 -12.93 -2.25
N LEU A 59 -15.05 -12.28 -2.16
CA LEU A 59 -14.36 -11.81 -3.35
C LEU A 59 -13.77 -12.99 -4.17
N ALA A 60 -13.58 -14.20 -3.61
CA ALA A 60 -13.25 -15.38 -4.40
C ALA A 60 -14.40 -15.81 -5.34
N GLN A 61 -15.66 -15.53 -4.97
CA GLN A 61 -16.81 -15.81 -5.84
C GLN A 61 -16.79 -14.98 -7.14
N PHE A 62 -16.28 -13.75 -7.09
CA PHE A 62 -16.07 -12.93 -8.29
C PHE A 62 -15.22 -13.67 -9.33
N PHE A 63 -14.17 -14.36 -8.87
CA PHE A 63 -13.21 -15.05 -9.72
C PHE A 63 -13.68 -16.41 -10.25
N ILE A 64 -14.86 -16.88 -9.81
CA ILE A 64 -15.54 -18.02 -10.45
C ILE A 64 -15.99 -17.61 -11.86
N ARG A 65 -16.42 -16.35 -12.03
CA ARG A 65 -16.95 -15.84 -13.29
C ARG A 65 -15.91 -15.11 -14.14
N TYR A 66 -14.97 -14.43 -13.49
CA TYR A 66 -13.98 -13.58 -14.16
C TYR A 66 -12.56 -14.04 -13.86
N ASP A 67 -11.67 -14.00 -14.84
CA ASP A 67 -10.26 -14.34 -14.63
C ASP A 67 -9.47 -13.19 -13.99
N ILE A 68 -9.84 -11.95 -14.32
CA ILE A 68 -9.11 -10.73 -13.96
C ILE A 68 -10.08 -9.67 -13.47
N TRP A 69 -9.70 -9.01 -12.37
CA TRP A 69 -10.27 -7.73 -11.96
C TRP A 69 -9.31 -6.60 -12.32
N LEU A 70 -9.73 -5.72 -13.22
CA LEU A 70 -8.95 -4.59 -13.71
C LEU A 70 -9.43 -3.29 -13.06
N THR A 71 -8.50 -2.56 -12.45
CA THR A 71 -8.73 -1.22 -11.87
C THR A 71 -7.57 -0.28 -12.22
N PRO A 72 -7.71 1.04 -12.06
CA PRO A 72 -6.55 1.91 -11.91
C PRO A 72 -5.73 1.52 -10.67
N ALA A 73 -4.40 1.70 -10.71
CA ALA A 73 -3.54 1.49 -9.53
C ALA A 73 -3.68 2.60 -8.48
N ILE A 74 -3.90 3.83 -8.94
CA ILE A 74 -4.12 5.05 -8.15
C ILE A 74 -5.26 5.85 -8.79
N THR A 75 -5.95 6.68 -8.00
CA THR A 75 -7.17 7.41 -8.43
C THR A 75 -6.90 8.75 -9.10
N ARG A 76 -5.67 9.26 -8.99
CA ARG A 76 -5.21 10.51 -9.61
C ARG A 76 -3.72 10.39 -9.93
N PRO A 77 -3.16 11.24 -10.81
CA PRO A 77 -1.73 11.21 -11.12
C PRO A 77 -0.83 11.30 -9.88
N PRO A 78 0.42 10.81 -9.96
CA PRO A 78 1.39 10.92 -8.88
C PRO A 78 1.46 12.34 -8.31
N VAL A 79 1.38 12.43 -6.98
CA VAL A 79 1.36 13.71 -6.27
C VAL A 79 2.79 14.17 -5.93
N PRO A 80 3.02 15.48 -5.77
CA PRO A 80 4.32 16.00 -5.33
C PRO A 80 4.79 15.39 -4.00
N ILE A 81 6.10 15.34 -3.80
CA ILE A 81 6.71 14.95 -2.51
C ILE A 81 6.18 15.88 -1.42
N GLY A 82 5.85 15.31 -0.25
CA GLY A 82 5.27 16.06 0.86
C GLY A 82 3.73 16.14 0.85
N SER A 83 3.05 15.62 -0.17
CA SER A 83 1.58 15.64 -0.23
C SER A 83 0.88 14.74 0.80
N PHE A 84 1.59 13.76 1.37
CA PHE A 84 1.08 12.87 2.42
C PHE A 84 1.96 12.96 3.66
N GLN A 85 1.98 14.13 4.30
CA GLN A 85 2.68 14.32 5.56
C GLN A 85 1.70 14.19 6.72
N PRO A 86 2.05 13.50 7.81
CA PRO A 86 1.21 13.47 9.00
C PRO A 86 1.18 14.85 9.64
N GLU A 87 -0.01 15.44 9.76
CA GLU A 87 -0.19 16.71 10.45
C GLU A 87 -0.03 16.55 11.97
N ALA A 88 0.65 17.52 12.60
CA ALA A 88 0.78 17.57 14.04
C ALA A 88 -0.60 17.59 14.71
N GLY A 89 -0.88 16.59 15.55
CA GLY A 89 -2.16 16.44 16.25
C GLY A 89 -3.25 15.66 15.51
N ARG A 90 -3.09 15.39 14.20
CA ARG A 90 -4.02 14.55 13.41
C ARG A 90 -3.31 13.55 12.49
N PRO A 91 -2.31 12.81 13.00
CA PRO A 91 -1.48 11.95 12.15
C PRO A 91 -2.27 10.85 11.44
N LEU A 92 -3.38 10.38 12.01
CA LEU A 92 -4.22 9.33 11.41
C LEU A 92 -5.00 9.79 10.16
N GLU A 93 -5.19 11.10 9.94
CA GLU A 93 -5.91 11.61 8.76
C GLU A 93 -5.15 11.31 7.46
N MET A 94 -3.81 11.26 7.53
CA MET A 94 -2.96 10.82 6.41
C MET A 94 -3.39 9.45 5.87
N LEU A 95 -3.82 8.52 6.73
CA LEU A 95 -4.27 7.20 6.29
C LEU A 95 -5.55 7.28 5.44
N LYS A 96 -6.43 8.24 5.70
CA LYS A 96 -7.65 8.44 4.89
C LYS A 96 -7.28 8.95 3.51
N GLU A 97 -6.39 9.93 3.44
CA GLU A 97 -5.90 10.50 2.18
C GLU A 97 -5.17 9.44 1.33
N THR A 98 -4.27 8.67 1.93
CA THR A 98 -3.54 7.61 1.21
C THR A 98 -4.48 6.49 0.75
N ARG A 99 -5.50 6.13 1.54
CA ARG A 99 -6.53 5.16 1.13
C ARG A 99 -7.39 5.68 -0.03
N GLY A 100 -7.73 6.96 -0.05
CA GLY A 100 -8.41 7.59 -1.18
C GLY A 100 -7.56 7.63 -2.45
N PHE A 101 -6.25 7.76 -2.29
CA PHE A 101 -5.29 7.79 -3.41
C PHE A 101 -5.06 6.41 -4.04
N SER A 102 -4.98 5.33 -3.23
CA SER A 102 -4.82 3.95 -3.72
C SER A 102 -5.83 2.99 -3.08
N PRO A 103 -7.13 3.13 -3.40
CA PRO A 103 -8.18 2.36 -2.75
C PRO A 103 -8.20 0.88 -3.17
N PHE A 104 -7.72 0.59 -4.37
CA PHE A 104 -7.87 -0.73 -4.99
C PHE A 104 -6.77 -1.73 -4.60
N THR A 105 -5.62 -1.27 -4.08
CA THR A 105 -4.45 -2.11 -3.82
C THR A 105 -4.52 -2.87 -2.49
N MET A 106 -5.23 -2.32 -1.50
CA MET A 106 -5.40 -2.95 -0.19
C MET A 106 -6.30 -4.20 -0.26
N ILE A 107 -7.29 -4.19 -1.13
CA ILE A 107 -8.27 -5.27 -1.27
C ILE A 107 -7.62 -6.63 -1.61
N PRO A 108 -6.82 -6.75 -2.69
CA PRO A 108 -6.14 -8.00 -3.01
C PRO A 108 -5.08 -8.38 -1.97
N SER A 109 -4.40 -7.40 -1.37
CA SER A 109 -3.43 -7.63 -0.29
C SER A 109 -4.07 -8.33 0.91
N VAL A 110 -5.19 -7.81 1.40
CA VAL A 110 -5.97 -8.40 2.50
C VAL A 110 -6.53 -9.77 2.11
N ALA A 111 -7.04 -9.90 0.88
CA ALA A 111 -7.66 -11.13 0.43
C ALA A 111 -6.66 -12.22 0.02
N GLY A 112 -5.35 -11.93 -0.01
CA GLY A 112 -4.31 -12.87 -0.42
C GLY A 112 -4.34 -13.20 -1.91
N ARG A 113 -4.63 -12.21 -2.76
CA ARG A 113 -4.69 -12.38 -4.22
C ARG A 113 -3.40 -11.92 -4.87
N PRO A 114 -2.95 -12.60 -5.93
CA PRO A 114 -1.87 -12.07 -6.74
C PRO A 114 -2.39 -10.86 -7.52
N SER A 115 -1.59 -9.81 -7.53
CA SER A 115 -1.88 -8.60 -8.29
C SER A 115 -0.59 -8.03 -8.88
N MET A 116 -0.72 -7.40 -10.03
CA MET A 116 0.36 -6.68 -10.69
C MET A 116 -0.11 -5.29 -11.12
N SER A 117 0.83 -4.40 -11.41
CA SER A 117 0.54 -3.16 -12.11
C SER A 117 1.45 -3.00 -13.32
N VAL A 118 0.87 -2.63 -14.46
CA VAL A 118 1.60 -2.37 -15.71
C VAL A 118 1.31 -0.95 -16.21
N PRO A 119 2.31 -0.22 -16.74
CA PRO A 119 2.15 1.17 -17.15
C PRO A 119 1.68 1.26 -18.61
N LEU A 120 0.36 1.23 -18.84
CA LEU A 120 -0.22 1.26 -20.19
C LEU A 120 -0.46 2.66 -20.75
N PHE A 121 -0.36 3.69 -19.90
CA PHE A 121 -0.74 5.06 -20.24
C PHE A 121 0.13 6.10 -19.53
N TRP A 122 0.32 7.24 -20.19
CA TRP A 122 0.94 8.44 -19.65
C TRP A 122 0.01 9.62 -19.91
N ASN A 123 -0.17 10.49 -18.92
CA ASN A 123 -0.94 11.71 -19.10
C ASN A 123 -0.17 12.77 -19.91
N GLU A 124 -0.80 13.92 -20.14
CA GLU A 124 -0.22 15.03 -20.92
C GLU A 124 1.04 15.60 -20.25
N GLU A 125 1.15 15.50 -18.93
CA GLU A 125 2.32 15.89 -18.15
C GLU A 125 3.45 14.84 -18.17
N GLY A 126 3.29 13.72 -18.89
CA GLY A 126 4.29 12.67 -18.98
C GLY A 126 4.43 11.81 -17.72
N LEU A 127 3.43 11.79 -16.84
CA LEU A 127 3.34 10.93 -15.66
C LEU A 127 2.68 9.58 -16.00
N PRO A 128 3.24 8.45 -15.54
CA PRO A 128 2.68 7.14 -15.80
C PRO A 128 1.38 6.89 -15.01
N ILE A 129 0.40 6.26 -15.65
CA ILE A 129 -0.83 5.76 -15.03
C ILE A 129 -0.81 4.23 -15.07
N GLY A 130 -0.80 3.62 -13.89
CA GLY A 130 -0.77 2.17 -13.73
C GLY A 130 -2.14 1.54 -13.92
N SER A 131 -2.19 0.47 -14.73
CA SER A 131 -3.31 -0.47 -14.78
C SER A 131 -3.03 -1.58 -13.77
N HIS A 132 -3.91 -1.76 -12.80
CA HIS A 132 -3.80 -2.75 -11.74
C HIS A 132 -4.67 -3.97 -12.09
N CYS A 133 -4.04 -5.13 -12.19
CA CYS A 133 -4.69 -6.39 -12.53
C CYS A 133 -4.59 -7.33 -11.33
N THR A 134 -5.73 -7.79 -10.83
CA THR A 134 -5.80 -8.80 -9.76
C THR A 134 -6.32 -10.11 -10.34
N GLY A 135 -5.65 -11.22 -10.03
CA GLY A 135 -6.00 -12.56 -10.50
C GLY A 135 -6.60 -13.45 -9.42
N ARG A 136 -6.83 -14.72 -9.78
CA ARG A 136 -7.29 -15.76 -8.85
C ARG A 136 -6.18 -16.12 -7.86
N CYS A 137 -6.58 -16.64 -6.69
CA CYS A 137 -5.61 -17.15 -5.72
C CYS A 137 -4.73 -18.23 -6.36
N GLY A 138 -3.40 -18.03 -6.30
CA GLY A 138 -2.40 -18.95 -6.86
C GLY A 138 -2.32 -18.99 -8.41
N ASP A 139 -2.92 -18.03 -9.11
CA ASP A 139 -2.90 -17.94 -10.58
C ASP A 139 -2.06 -16.76 -11.10
N GLU A 140 -0.84 -16.63 -10.58
CA GLU A 140 0.15 -15.65 -11.05
C GLU A 140 0.49 -15.85 -12.53
N ALA A 141 0.43 -17.10 -13.02
CA ALA A 141 0.73 -17.43 -14.41
C ALA A 141 -0.21 -16.72 -15.39
N THR A 142 -1.50 -16.58 -15.07
CA THR A 142 -2.44 -15.79 -15.89
C THR A 142 -2.07 -14.31 -15.92
N LEU A 143 -1.64 -13.75 -14.79
CA LEU A 143 -1.17 -12.36 -14.73
C LEU A 143 0.07 -12.15 -15.59
N PHE A 144 1.09 -13.02 -15.49
CA PHE A 144 2.29 -12.90 -16.32
C PHE A 144 1.99 -13.03 -17.82
N ARG A 145 1.10 -13.96 -18.21
CA ARG A 145 0.67 -14.08 -19.61
C ARG A 145 -0.05 -12.82 -20.09
N LEU A 146 -0.94 -12.26 -19.28
CA LEU A 146 -1.62 -11.00 -19.59
C LEU A 146 -0.62 -9.85 -19.71
N ALA A 147 0.35 -9.74 -18.80
CA ALA A 147 1.38 -8.71 -18.86
C ALA A 147 2.18 -8.78 -20.17
N ALA A 148 2.60 -9.98 -20.57
CA ALA A 148 3.35 -10.18 -21.82
C ALA A 148 2.53 -9.77 -23.07
N GLN A 149 1.23 -10.09 -23.09
CA GLN A 149 0.33 -9.67 -24.17
C GLN A 149 0.16 -8.14 -24.20
N LEU A 150 -0.02 -7.53 -23.03
CA LEU A 150 -0.14 -6.07 -22.90
C LEU A 150 1.16 -5.36 -23.30
N GLU A 151 2.32 -5.90 -22.93
CA GLU A 151 3.63 -5.37 -23.29
C GLU A 151 3.87 -5.44 -24.80
N THR A 152 3.44 -6.53 -25.44
CA THR A 152 3.50 -6.68 -26.89
C THR A 152 2.57 -5.70 -27.59
N ALA A 153 1.35 -5.53 -27.08
CA ALA A 153 0.34 -4.65 -27.68
C ALA A 153 0.63 -3.15 -27.47
N ARG A 154 1.22 -2.79 -26.32
CA ARG A 154 1.63 -1.42 -25.98
C ARG A 154 3.00 -1.43 -25.29
N PRO A 155 4.10 -1.46 -26.04
CA PRO A 155 5.44 -1.49 -25.46
C PRO A 155 5.72 -0.26 -24.60
N TRP A 156 6.24 -0.49 -23.39
CA TRP A 156 6.67 0.58 -22.47
C TRP A 156 8.17 0.54 -22.15
N ALA A 157 8.91 -0.49 -22.59
CA ALA A 157 10.32 -0.68 -22.24
C ALA A 157 11.24 0.50 -22.63
N GLN A 158 10.86 1.25 -23.66
CA GLN A 158 11.60 2.41 -24.16
C GLN A 158 11.19 3.72 -23.46
N ARG A 159 10.12 3.73 -22.65
CA ARG A 159 9.73 4.90 -21.85
C ARG A 159 10.69 5.03 -20.66
N ARG A 160 11.55 6.04 -20.70
CA ARG A 160 12.49 6.36 -19.63
C ARG A 160 12.06 7.66 -18.93
N PRO A 161 12.06 7.72 -17.58
CA PRO A 161 11.84 8.97 -16.91
C PRO A 161 13.00 9.92 -17.19
N VAL A 162 12.70 11.22 -17.26
CA VAL A 162 13.75 12.24 -17.14
C VAL A 162 14.24 12.17 -15.70
N LEU A 163 15.50 11.80 -15.50
CA LEU A 163 16.09 11.80 -14.17
C LEU A 163 16.19 13.26 -13.72
N ALA A 164 15.54 13.59 -12.61
CA ALA A 164 15.80 14.86 -11.95
C ALA A 164 17.29 14.92 -11.57
N GLU A 165 17.92 16.05 -11.82
CA GLU A 165 19.22 16.34 -11.19
C GLU A 165 19.05 16.16 -9.68
N ARG A 166 20.04 15.52 -9.02
CA ARG A 166 19.99 15.35 -7.56
C ARG A 166 19.75 16.74 -6.96
N PRO A 167 18.66 16.95 -6.20
CA PRO A 167 18.48 18.22 -5.52
C PRO A 167 19.71 18.45 -4.66
N ASN A 168 20.27 19.66 -4.72
CA ASN A 168 21.38 20.08 -3.88
C ASN A 168 20.85 20.23 -2.45
N VAL A 169 20.65 19.10 -1.77
CA VAL A 169 20.19 19.06 -0.39
C VAL A 169 21.39 19.50 0.46
N PRO A 170 21.34 20.66 1.13
CA PRO A 170 22.41 21.06 2.03
C PRO A 170 22.56 19.98 3.11
N GLU A 171 23.80 19.63 3.50
CA GLU A 171 24.14 18.56 4.47
C GLU A 171 23.33 18.63 5.78
N ASN A 172 22.74 19.78 6.08
CA ASN A 172 22.01 20.07 7.31
C ASN A 172 20.54 19.61 7.27
N ALA A 173 20.00 19.20 6.12
CA ALA A 173 18.58 18.87 5.94
C ALA A 173 18.22 17.38 6.22
N LEU A 174 19.20 16.56 6.61
CA LEU A 174 19.01 15.16 7.02
C LEU A 174 19.11 14.94 8.54
N ASN A 175 19.17 16.01 9.32
CA ASN A 175 19.07 15.92 10.78
C ASN A 175 17.60 15.76 11.16
N PHE A 176 17.13 14.51 11.14
CA PHE A 176 15.96 14.07 11.88
C PHE A 176 16.25 14.05 13.39
#